data_AF-A0A533HYJ0-F1
#
_entry.id   AF-A0A533HYJ0-F1
#
_cell.length_a   1.000
_cell.length_b   1.000
_cell.length_c   1.000
_cell.angle_alpha   90.00
_cell.angle_beta   90.00
_cell.angle_gamma   90.00
#
_symmetry.space_group_name_H-M   'P 1'
#
loop_
_entity.id
_entity.type
_entity.pdbx_description
1 polymer ?
#
loop_
_entity_poly.entity_id
_entity_poly.type
_entity_poly.pdbx_seq_one_letter_code
_entity_poly.pdbx_strand_id
1 'polypeptide(L)'
;MPTFDHQFTAANGTVTTNSVSLTVQEIEDAGVLEILQSPGATLGHWQFLGALLDPSVGSFSFLQPLGHAREVKTAISGLFGRFVARAYATRHLGLTHFAHVRKPPMALGGVMQGQLRRVPNRRGDMPDWVAWGASTGMAIVEAKGCHDGKGPQAALDRAYTQANRAEIRIGRRRAPFKRYAIATRWGFSSPTVSAPMLWVRDPDEEAEISDAERESLEVAMARWHIASLLTSLGHAELAKPLVELTRHRFKNKVAHAQAQARAVLSELTPMMVDGDAAPEQPVIGGYVGRAGLLSSGPIDESEIAVLRKLSLRPTFVGVELDAIKRAIEGITPRGATDGKTETLRDGEDGAGSWVIRLDADERRVAPLARRT
;
A
#
# COMPACT_ATOMS: atom_id res chain seq x y z
N MET A 1 9.65 -8.32 -18.02
CA MET A 1 9.25 -7.32 -17.01
C MET A 1 8.90 -6.05 -17.76
N PRO A 2 7.72 -5.44 -17.56
CA PRO A 2 7.41 -4.17 -18.19
C PRO A 2 8.39 -3.07 -17.74
N THR A 3 8.97 -2.37 -18.71
CA THR A 3 9.84 -1.22 -18.49
C THR A 3 9.08 0.08 -18.70
N PHE A 4 9.42 1.08 -17.89
CA PHE A 4 8.93 2.45 -18.05
C PHE A 4 10.09 3.38 -18.40
N ASP A 5 9.85 4.28 -19.34
CA ASP A 5 10.71 5.46 -19.49
C ASP A 5 10.51 6.33 -18.26
N HIS A 6 11.56 6.43 -17.44
CA HIS A 6 11.46 6.99 -16.11
C HIS A 6 12.21 8.31 -16.01
N GLN A 7 11.51 9.30 -15.44
CA GLN A 7 12.07 10.60 -15.12
C GLN A 7 11.81 10.91 -13.65
N PHE A 8 12.89 11.01 -12.87
CA PHE A 8 12.83 11.40 -11.47
C PHE A 8 13.44 12.77 -11.28
N THR A 9 12.68 13.68 -10.70
CA THR A 9 13.17 14.99 -10.25
C THR A 9 13.40 14.91 -8.74
N ALA A 10 14.68 14.90 -8.37
CA ALA A 10 15.13 15.03 -7.00
C ALA A 10 14.90 16.45 -6.49
N ALA A 11 14.95 16.61 -5.18
CA ALA A 11 14.65 17.87 -4.52
C ALA A 11 15.62 19.01 -4.78
N ASN A 12 16.88 18.69 -5.05
CA ASN A 12 17.87 19.66 -5.48
C ASN A 12 17.64 20.13 -6.94
N GLY A 13 16.53 19.73 -7.56
CA GLY A 13 16.18 20.04 -8.95
C GLY A 13 16.86 19.16 -9.98
N THR A 14 17.69 18.18 -9.55
CA THR A 14 18.36 17.26 -10.48
C THR A 14 17.35 16.32 -11.09
N VAL A 15 17.37 16.22 -12.40
CA VAL A 15 16.56 15.27 -13.16
C VAL A 15 17.43 14.09 -13.57
N THR A 16 17.05 12.90 -13.13
CA THR A 16 17.63 11.65 -13.63
C THR A 16 16.64 10.99 -14.58
N THR A 17 17.10 10.68 -15.78
CA THR A 17 16.33 9.94 -16.80
C THR A 17 16.96 8.57 -16.97
N ASN A 18 16.21 7.51 -16.69
CA ASN A 18 16.63 6.13 -16.80
C ASN A 18 15.42 5.26 -17.19
N SER A 19 15.62 3.96 -17.37
CA SER A 19 14.51 3.00 -17.33
C SER A 19 14.37 2.45 -15.92
N VAL A 20 13.13 2.27 -15.46
CA VAL A 20 12.83 1.46 -14.27
C VAL A 20 11.94 0.31 -14.68
N SER A 21 12.14 -0.83 -14.03
CA SER A 21 11.37 -2.04 -14.30
C SER A 21 10.56 -2.37 -13.06
N LEU A 22 9.28 -2.62 -13.26
CA LEU A 22 8.39 -3.24 -12.28
C LEU A 22 7.86 -4.51 -12.94
N THR A 23 7.85 -5.63 -12.22
CA THR A 23 7.14 -6.82 -12.65
C THR A 23 5.64 -6.55 -12.68
N VAL A 24 4.90 -7.27 -13.52
CA VAL A 24 3.42 -7.25 -13.46
C VAL A 24 2.94 -7.68 -12.08
N GLN A 25 3.65 -8.65 -11.51
CA GLN A 25 3.46 -9.23 -10.19
C GLN A 25 3.50 -8.16 -9.08
N GLU A 26 4.56 -7.33 -9.03
CA GLU A 26 4.69 -6.21 -8.09
C GLU A 26 3.55 -5.18 -8.23
N ILE A 27 3.13 -4.88 -9.47
CA ILE A 27 2.03 -3.92 -9.72
C ILE A 27 0.68 -4.50 -9.26
N GLU A 28 0.44 -5.78 -9.50
CA GLU A 28 -0.79 -6.46 -9.06
C GLU A 28 -0.85 -6.58 -7.55
N ASP A 29 0.25 -6.93 -6.87
CA ASP A 29 0.32 -6.99 -5.40
C ASP A 29 0.05 -5.63 -4.76
N ALA A 30 0.71 -4.59 -5.28
CA ALA A 30 0.44 -3.22 -4.87
C ALA A 30 -1.03 -2.85 -5.12
N GLY A 31 -1.61 -3.30 -6.23
CA GLY A 31 -3.02 -3.09 -6.54
C GLY A 31 -3.99 -3.79 -5.58
N VAL A 32 -3.70 -5.03 -5.18
CA VAL A 32 -4.48 -5.76 -4.17
C VAL A 32 -4.49 -5.00 -2.85
N LEU A 33 -3.32 -4.62 -2.36
CA LEU A 33 -3.20 -3.88 -1.10
C LEU A 33 -3.84 -2.49 -1.22
N GLU A 34 -3.71 -1.83 -2.36
CA GLU A 34 -4.33 -0.53 -2.63
C GLU A 34 -5.85 -0.59 -2.56
N ILE A 35 -6.47 -1.61 -3.16
CA ILE A 35 -7.93 -1.75 -3.09
C ILE A 35 -8.37 -2.11 -1.67
N LEU A 36 -7.68 -3.06 -1.01
CA LEU A 36 -8.04 -3.47 0.35
C LEU A 36 -7.93 -2.32 1.35
N GLN A 37 -7.04 -1.36 1.14
CA GLN A 37 -6.90 -0.20 2.04
C GLN A 37 -7.73 1.02 1.61
N SER A 38 -8.24 1.02 0.37
CA SER A 38 -9.11 2.07 -0.16
C SER A 38 -10.49 2.01 0.50
N PRO A 39 -10.99 3.10 1.11
CA PRO A 39 -12.32 3.12 1.72
C PRO A 39 -13.43 2.87 0.68
N GLY A 40 -14.33 1.92 0.96
CA GLY A 40 -15.54 1.68 0.17
C GLY A 40 -15.33 0.93 -1.16
N ALA A 41 -14.08 0.62 -1.53
CA ALA A 41 -13.81 -0.28 -2.64
C ALA A 41 -13.80 -1.73 -2.11
N THR A 42 -14.77 -2.53 -2.54
CA THR A 42 -14.85 -3.97 -2.20
C THR A 42 -14.38 -4.86 -3.36
N LEU A 43 -13.68 -4.30 -4.34
CA LEU A 43 -13.22 -5.08 -5.50
C LEU A 43 -11.94 -5.83 -5.14
N GLY A 44 -12.02 -7.08 -4.72
CA GLY A 44 -10.80 -7.86 -4.51
C GLY A 44 -10.13 -8.23 -5.84
N HIS A 45 -8.83 -8.53 -5.75
CA HIS A 45 -7.88 -9.05 -6.74
C HIS A 45 -8.35 -9.29 -8.19
N TRP A 46 -7.51 -8.83 -9.11
CA TRP A 46 -7.61 -9.14 -10.53
C TRP A 46 -6.21 -9.47 -11.06
N GLN A 47 -5.99 -10.67 -11.62
CA GLN A 47 -4.81 -10.98 -12.48
C GLN A 47 -5.03 -10.45 -13.91
N PHE A 48 -5.60 -9.25 -13.99
CA PHE A 48 -6.05 -8.69 -15.25
C PHE A 48 -4.92 -8.00 -15.97
N LEU A 49 -3.88 -7.51 -15.28
CA LEU A 49 -2.79 -6.80 -15.96
C LEU A 49 -2.10 -7.77 -16.92
N GLY A 50 -1.80 -8.99 -16.49
CA GLY A 50 -1.27 -10.02 -17.40
C GLY A 50 -2.18 -10.31 -18.61
N ALA A 51 -3.50 -10.20 -18.46
CA ALA A 51 -4.46 -10.46 -19.53
C ALA A 51 -4.75 -9.25 -20.44
N LEU A 52 -4.61 -8.03 -19.92
CA LEU A 52 -4.87 -6.80 -20.66
C LEU A 52 -3.61 -6.21 -21.30
N LEU A 53 -2.45 -6.48 -20.74
CA LEU A 53 -1.17 -6.05 -21.28
C LEU A 53 -0.81 -6.88 -22.51
N ASP A 54 -0.13 -6.23 -23.45
CA ASP A 54 0.38 -6.90 -24.63
C ASP A 54 1.65 -7.70 -24.28
N PRO A 55 1.61 -9.04 -24.34
CA PRO A 55 2.76 -9.87 -23.97
C PRO A 55 3.91 -9.80 -24.98
N SER A 56 3.68 -9.25 -26.18
CA SER A 56 4.68 -9.13 -27.23
C SER A 56 5.60 -7.91 -27.07
N VAL A 57 5.25 -6.98 -26.17
CA VAL A 57 6.03 -5.78 -25.90
C VAL A 57 6.55 -5.79 -24.47
N GLY A 58 7.83 -5.45 -24.31
CA GLY A 58 8.48 -5.36 -22.99
C GLY A 58 8.08 -4.14 -22.16
N SER A 59 7.08 -3.36 -22.58
CA SER A 59 6.64 -2.13 -21.93
C SER A 59 5.25 -2.28 -21.31
N PHE A 60 4.88 -1.42 -20.35
CA PHE A 60 3.54 -1.41 -19.75
C PHE A 60 2.47 -0.84 -20.71
N SER A 61 2.10 -1.63 -21.72
CA SER A 61 1.17 -1.26 -22.79
C SER A 61 -0.02 -2.21 -22.84
N PHE A 62 -1.23 -1.66 -22.97
CA PHE A 62 -2.45 -2.45 -23.09
C PHE A 62 -2.71 -2.87 -24.54
N LEU A 63 -3.27 -4.06 -24.76
CA LEU A 63 -3.63 -4.58 -26.08
C LEU A 63 -4.60 -3.65 -26.84
N GLN A 64 -5.53 -3.04 -26.11
CA GLN A 64 -6.60 -2.19 -26.64
C GLN A 64 -6.90 -1.00 -25.70
N PRO A 65 -7.50 0.09 -26.21
CA PRO A 65 -7.96 1.20 -25.39
C PRO A 65 -8.96 0.74 -24.31
N LEU A 66 -8.68 1.12 -23.06
CA LEU A 66 -9.52 0.74 -21.92
C LEU A 66 -10.72 1.67 -21.78
N GLY A 67 -11.79 1.30 -22.48
CA GLY A 67 -13.04 2.03 -22.52
C GLY A 67 -13.04 3.19 -23.52
N HIS A 68 -14.21 3.51 -24.05
CA HIS A 68 -14.39 4.63 -25.00
C HIS A 68 -14.86 5.91 -24.29
N ALA A 69 -15.65 5.76 -23.23
CA ALA A 69 -16.19 6.87 -22.46
C ALA A 69 -15.11 7.56 -21.60
N ARG A 70 -15.17 8.89 -21.54
CA ARG A 70 -14.22 9.72 -20.76
C ARG A 70 -14.18 9.34 -19.29
N GLU A 71 -15.33 9.07 -18.69
CA GLU A 71 -15.45 8.73 -17.27
C GLU A 71 -14.80 7.39 -16.96
N VAL A 72 -15.04 6.37 -17.79
CA VAL A 72 -14.41 5.05 -17.68
C VAL A 72 -12.89 5.17 -17.81
N LYS A 73 -12.40 5.90 -18.81
CA LYS A 73 -10.96 6.16 -18.97
C LYS A 73 -10.38 6.86 -17.74
N THR A 74 -11.09 7.83 -17.18
CA THR A 74 -10.63 8.58 -16.00
C THR A 74 -10.58 7.70 -14.76
N ALA A 75 -11.59 6.88 -14.52
CA ALA A 75 -11.67 5.97 -13.38
C ALA A 75 -10.58 4.89 -13.44
N ILE A 76 -10.45 4.23 -14.60
CA ILE A 76 -9.38 3.26 -14.86
C ILE A 76 -8.01 3.94 -14.74
N SER A 77 -7.90 5.19 -15.20
CA SER A 77 -6.66 5.93 -15.08
C SER A 77 -6.30 6.26 -13.63
N GLY A 78 -7.26 6.65 -12.82
CA GLY A 78 -7.03 6.82 -11.39
C GLY A 78 -6.54 5.53 -10.73
N LEU A 79 -7.18 4.40 -11.07
CA LEU A 79 -6.88 3.12 -10.46
C LEU A 79 -5.47 2.60 -10.79
N PHE A 80 -5.14 2.46 -12.08
CA PHE A 80 -3.83 1.93 -12.46
C PHE A 80 -2.69 2.90 -12.18
N GLY A 81 -2.98 4.20 -12.21
CA GLY A 81 -2.03 5.21 -11.75
C GLY A 81 -1.62 4.96 -10.31
N ARG A 82 -2.57 4.61 -9.43
CA ARG A 82 -2.28 4.27 -8.02
C ARG A 82 -1.55 2.94 -7.86
N PHE A 83 -1.88 1.92 -8.65
CA PHE A 83 -1.21 0.62 -8.57
C PHE A 83 0.27 0.73 -8.92
N VAL A 84 0.58 1.34 -10.06
CA VAL A 84 1.96 1.56 -10.52
C VAL A 84 2.70 2.48 -9.56
N ALA A 85 2.07 3.57 -9.11
CA ALA A 85 2.69 4.49 -8.17
C ALA A 85 3.02 3.84 -6.82
N ARG A 86 2.14 2.99 -6.29
CA ARG A 86 2.39 2.26 -5.05
C ARG A 86 3.50 1.23 -5.22
N ALA A 87 3.50 0.46 -6.31
CA ALA A 87 4.58 -0.49 -6.61
C ALA A 87 5.94 0.24 -6.73
N TYR A 88 5.97 1.38 -7.43
CA TYR A 88 7.17 2.22 -7.52
C TYR A 88 7.60 2.75 -6.15
N ALA A 89 6.66 3.28 -5.36
CA ALA A 89 6.93 3.82 -4.04
C ALA A 89 7.52 2.77 -3.08
N THR A 90 7.02 1.54 -3.15
CA THR A 90 7.59 0.43 -2.37
C THR A 90 8.96 0.04 -2.90
N ARG A 91 9.10 -0.20 -4.20
CA ARG A 91 10.31 -0.78 -4.77
C ARG A 91 11.50 0.17 -4.85
N HIS A 92 11.24 1.44 -5.14
CA HIS A 92 12.26 2.44 -5.47
C HIS A 92 12.33 3.59 -4.45
N LEU A 93 11.28 3.85 -3.68
CA LEU A 93 11.29 4.87 -2.62
C LEU A 93 11.35 4.27 -1.20
N GLY A 94 11.35 2.93 -1.07
CA GLY A 94 11.44 2.24 0.23
C GLY A 94 10.25 2.48 1.16
N LEU A 95 9.10 2.91 0.62
CA LEU A 95 7.87 3.13 1.40
C LEU A 95 7.13 1.81 1.59
N THR A 96 6.89 1.42 2.83
CA THR A 96 6.28 0.12 3.17
C THR A 96 4.92 0.26 3.82
N HIS A 97 4.74 1.24 4.72
CA HIS A 97 3.49 1.42 5.43
C HIS A 97 2.67 2.56 4.84
N PHE A 98 1.60 2.23 4.13
CA PHE A 98 0.68 3.21 3.52
C PHE A 98 -0.61 3.38 4.34
N ALA A 99 -1.13 4.60 4.36
CA ALA A 99 -2.46 4.92 4.85
C ALA A 99 -3.16 5.95 3.93
N HIS A 100 -4.36 5.61 3.48
CA HIS A 100 -5.20 6.51 2.68
C HIS A 100 -5.62 7.75 3.47
N VAL A 101 -5.47 8.93 2.88
CA VAL A 101 -5.87 10.19 3.52
C VAL A 101 -7.39 10.36 3.43
N ARG A 102 -8.09 9.99 4.50
CA ARG A 102 -9.57 10.05 4.53
C ARG A 102 -10.11 11.44 4.81
N LYS A 103 -9.91 11.92 6.04
CA LYS A 103 -10.42 13.21 6.51
C LYS A 103 -9.42 13.84 7.47
N PRO A 104 -8.77 14.95 7.09
CA PRO A 104 -7.93 15.72 8.01
C PRO A 104 -8.78 16.40 9.11
N PRO A 105 -8.27 16.55 10.34
CA PRO A 105 -6.98 16.03 10.81
C PRO A 105 -7.02 14.51 11.00
N MET A 106 -5.99 13.82 10.50
CA MET A 106 -5.78 12.39 10.70
C MET A 106 -4.69 12.22 11.77
N ALA A 107 -4.97 11.46 12.83
CA ALA A 107 -4.01 11.24 13.91
C ALA A 107 -2.89 10.30 13.44
N LEU A 108 -1.63 10.69 13.64
CA LEU A 108 -0.41 9.95 13.28
C LEU A 108 0.50 9.73 14.49
N GLY A 109 -0.02 9.87 15.71
CA GLY A 109 0.77 9.71 16.92
C GLY A 109 0.04 10.31 18.11
N GLY A 110 -0.53 9.45 18.96
CA GLY A 110 -1.36 9.90 20.07
C GLY A 110 -0.57 10.72 21.09
N VAL A 111 0.42 10.08 21.73
CA VAL A 111 1.25 10.69 22.79
C VAL A 111 2.00 11.93 22.28
N MET A 112 2.65 11.83 21.12
CA MET A 112 3.40 12.93 20.51
C MET A 112 2.53 13.94 19.76
N GLN A 113 1.22 13.71 19.68
CA GLN A 113 0.28 14.57 18.96
C GLN A 113 0.63 14.75 17.47
N GLY A 114 1.14 13.70 16.84
CA GLY A 114 1.35 13.61 15.40
C GLY A 114 0.01 13.70 14.65
N GLN A 115 -0.08 14.55 13.65
CA GLN A 115 -1.28 14.74 12.83
C GLN A 115 -0.94 15.06 11.38
N LEU A 116 -1.62 14.43 10.43
CA LEU A 116 -1.75 14.96 9.08
C LEU A 116 -2.90 15.97 9.05
N ARG A 117 -2.62 17.14 8.49
CA ARG A 117 -3.55 18.27 8.40
C ARG A 117 -3.59 18.84 6.99
N ARG A 118 -4.68 19.53 6.69
CA ARG A 118 -4.76 20.40 5.52
C ARG A 118 -3.97 21.67 5.80
N VAL A 119 -3.14 22.09 4.85
CA VAL A 119 -2.46 23.38 4.89
C VAL A 119 -3.52 24.51 4.87
N PRO A 120 -3.44 25.51 5.76
CA PRO A 120 -4.39 26.62 5.78
C PRO A 120 -4.55 27.27 4.40
N ASN A 121 -5.79 27.65 4.06
CA ASN A 121 -6.16 28.31 2.80
C ASN A 121 -5.92 27.50 1.50
N ARG A 122 -5.47 26.23 1.58
CA ARG A 122 -5.35 25.34 0.42
C ARG A 122 -6.62 24.48 0.26
N ARG A 123 -7.46 24.83 -0.71
CA ARG A 123 -8.71 24.11 -1.04
C ARG A 123 -8.48 22.96 -2.04
N GLY A 124 -9.47 22.08 -2.17
CA GLY A 124 -9.48 20.93 -3.09
C GLY A 124 -9.17 19.60 -2.41
N ASP A 125 -9.11 18.54 -3.20
CA ASP A 125 -8.89 17.17 -2.72
C ASP A 125 -7.56 17.02 -1.98
N MET A 126 -7.53 16.11 -1.00
CA MET A 126 -6.33 15.73 -0.26
C MET A 126 -5.47 14.76 -1.10
N PRO A 127 -4.16 14.64 -0.83
CA PRO A 127 -3.33 13.61 -1.44
C PRO A 127 -3.85 12.20 -1.16
N ASP A 128 -3.52 11.24 -2.02
CA ASP A 128 -3.93 9.84 -1.88
C ASP A 128 -3.44 9.20 -0.56
N TRP A 129 -2.14 9.33 -0.25
CA TRP A 129 -1.54 8.64 0.88
C TRP A 129 -0.70 9.53 1.79
N VAL A 130 -0.66 9.13 3.05
CA VAL A 130 0.50 9.31 3.93
C VAL A 130 1.18 7.96 4.10
N ALA A 131 2.51 7.94 4.08
CA ALA A 131 3.29 6.71 4.07
C ALA A 131 4.53 6.81 4.96
N TRP A 132 5.12 5.65 5.27
CA TRP A 132 6.39 5.51 5.98
C TRP A 132 7.31 4.53 5.30
N GLY A 133 8.60 4.84 5.28
CA GLY A 133 9.68 3.91 4.92
C GLY A 133 10.84 4.02 5.92
N ALA A 134 11.52 2.92 6.23
CA ALA A 134 12.59 2.92 7.24
C ALA A 134 13.74 3.89 6.88
N SER A 135 14.11 3.96 5.59
CA SER A 135 15.11 4.86 5.03
C SER A 135 14.58 6.24 4.67
N THR A 136 13.27 6.35 4.41
CA THR A 136 12.64 7.54 3.82
C THR A 136 11.93 8.41 4.86
N GLY A 137 11.56 7.83 6.00
CA GLY A 137 10.73 8.45 7.02
C GLY A 137 9.29 8.68 6.54
N MET A 138 8.66 9.73 7.04
CA MET A 138 7.31 10.12 6.63
C MET A 138 7.28 10.63 5.20
N ALA A 139 6.27 10.23 4.45
CA ALA A 139 6.00 10.74 3.12
C ALA A 139 4.52 11.08 2.93
N ILE A 140 4.24 12.12 2.13
CA ILE A 140 2.93 12.38 1.55
C ILE A 140 3.03 12.06 0.07
N VAL A 141 2.14 11.21 -0.44
CA VAL A 141 2.23 10.68 -1.80
C VAL A 141 0.92 10.92 -2.54
N GLU A 142 1.01 11.46 -3.75
CA GLU A 142 -0.11 11.61 -4.68
C GLU A 142 0.22 10.91 -6.00
N ALA A 143 -0.72 10.12 -6.51
CA ALA A 143 -0.60 9.42 -7.77
C ALA A 143 -1.64 9.89 -8.80
N LYS A 144 -1.20 10.03 -10.04
CA LYS A 144 -2.09 10.30 -11.18
C LYS A 144 -1.76 9.37 -12.34
N GLY A 145 -2.78 8.70 -12.87
CA GLY A 145 -2.68 8.06 -14.18
C GLY A 145 -3.07 9.02 -15.30
N CYS A 146 -2.47 8.88 -16.46
CA CYS A 146 -2.90 9.56 -17.67
C CYS A 146 -2.78 8.66 -18.91
N HIS A 147 -3.56 9.01 -19.93
CA HIS A 147 -3.54 8.39 -21.26
C HIS A 147 -3.31 9.46 -22.36
N ASP A 148 -2.80 10.63 -21.98
CA ASP A 148 -2.57 11.77 -22.88
C ASP A 148 -1.38 11.47 -23.81
N GLY A 149 -1.52 11.75 -25.11
CA GLY A 149 -0.44 11.63 -26.08
C GLY A 149 0.74 12.56 -25.81
N LYS A 150 0.54 13.67 -25.09
CA LYS A 150 1.57 14.67 -24.76
C LYS A 150 2.50 14.29 -23.60
N GLY A 151 2.27 13.16 -22.93
CA GLY A 151 3.07 12.70 -21.80
C GLY A 151 2.50 13.06 -20.41
N PRO A 152 3.15 12.62 -19.33
CA PRO A 152 2.60 12.71 -17.97
C PRO A 152 2.84 14.05 -17.25
N GLN A 153 3.59 15.01 -17.81
CA GLN A 153 3.96 16.28 -17.14
C GLN A 153 2.77 17.03 -16.52
N ALA A 154 1.70 17.24 -17.28
CA ALA A 154 0.53 17.95 -16.79
C ALA A 154 -0.18 17.20 -15.65
N ALA A 155 -0.14 15.86 -15.65
CA ALA A 155 -0.65 15.05 -14.56
C ALA A 155 0.26 15.15 -13.32
N LEU A 156 1.58 15.17 -13.52
CA LEU A 156 2.56 15.36 -12.46
C LEU A 156 2.39 16.71 -11.75
N ASP A 157 2.21 17.81 -12.49
CA ASP A 157 2.04 19.14 -11.88
C ASP A 157 0.75 19.23 -11.06
N ARG A 158 -0.33 18.59 -11.52
CA ARG A 158 -1.58 18.47 -10.76
C ARG A 158 -1.40 17.62 -9.50
N ALA A 159 -0.74 16.47 -9.62
CA ALA A 159 -0.42 15.60 -8.49
C ALA A 159 0.38 16.37 -7.42
N TYR A 160 1.41 17.09 -7.87
CA TYR A 160 2.25 17.91 -7.01
C TYR A 160 1.47 19.03 -6.32
N THR A 161 0.59 19.72 -7.05
CA THR A 161 -0.30 20.75 -6.48
C THR A 161 -1.21 20.16 -5.39
N GLN A 162 -1.70 18.94 -5.58
CA GLN A 162 -2.57 18.26 -4.61
C GLN A 162 -1.78 17.80 -3.37
N ALA A 163 -0.58 17.24 -3.54
CA ALA A 163 0.30 16.86 -2.44
C ALA A 163 0.71 18.05 -1.56
N ASN A 164 0.78 19.27 -2.11
CA ASN A 164 1.04 20.51 -1.37
C ASN A 164 -0.14 21.02 -0.52
N ARG A 165 -1.28 20.33 -0.53
CA ARG A 165 -2.45 20.68 0.31
C ARG A 165 -2.39 20.06 1.70
N ALA A 166 -1.42 19.17 1.95
CA ALA A 166 -1.25 18.47 3.20
C ALA A 166 0.08 18.82 3.89
N GLU A 167 0.06 18.79 5.21
CA GLU A 167 1.24 18.88 6.08
C GLU A 167 1.15 17.86 7.21
N ILE A 168 2.29 17.43 7.73
CA ILE A 168 2.38 16.65 8.97
C ILE A 168 2.87 17.57 10.08
N ARG A 169 2.22 17.49 11.25
CA ARG A 169 2.56 18.26 12.45
C ARG A 169 2.75 17.33 13.64
N ILE A 170 3.67 17.70 14.53
CA ILE A 170 3.83 17.11 15.86
C ILE A 170 3.53 18.23 16.86
N GLY A 171 2.41 18.12 17.56
CA GLY A 171 1.87 19.21 18.37
C GLY A 171 1.64 20.47 17.53
N ARG A 172 2.38 21.54 17.84
CA ARG A 172 2.33 22.81 17.09
C ARG A 172 3.40 22.93 16.01
N ARG A 173 4.39 22.04 15.95
CA ARG A 173 5.50 22.11 15.01
C ARG A 173 5.17 21.35 13.74
N ARG A 174 5.67 21.83 12.60
CA ARG A 174 5.64 21.07 11.34
C ARG A 174 6.72 20.00 11.40
N ALA A 175 6.37 18.75 11.15
CA ALA A 175 7.34 17.67 11.05
C ALA A 175 7.95 17.66 9.63
N PRO A 176 9.21 17.27 9.46
CA PRO A 176 9.76 16.88 8.15
C PRO A 176 8.97 15.71 7.56
N PHE A 177 8.84 15.74 6.25
CA PHE A 177 8.33 14.64 5.45
C PHE A 177 8.75 14.83 3.99
N LYS A 178 8.88 13.72 3.28
CA LYS A 178 9.06 13.71 1.82
C LYS A 178 7.72 13.90 1.12
N ARG A 179 7.72 14.47 -0.08
CA ARG A 179 6.47 14.69 -0.82
C ARG A 179 6.57 14.11 -2.22
N TYR A 180 6.02 12.94 -2.45
CA TYR A 180 6.06 12.36 -3.78
C TYR A 180 4.83 12.73 -4.59
N ALA A 181 5.05 13.24 -5.80
CA ALA A 181 4.07 13.25 -6.87
C ALA A 181 4.50 12.23 -7.91
N ILE A 182 3.62 11.28 -8.24
CA ILE A 182 3.90 10.20 -9.18
C ILE A 182 2.86 10.24 -10.30
N ALA A 183 3.32 10.40 -11.53
CA ALA A 183 2.46 10.41 -12.70
C ALA A 183 2.83 9.25 -13.63
N THR A 184 1.86 8.36 -13.86
CA THR A 184 2.04 7.19 -14.73
C THR A 184 1.26 7.38 -16.02
N ARG A 185 1.91 7.12 -17.14
CA ARG A 185 1.29 7.00 -18.45
C ARG A 185 1.49 5.59 -18.97
N TRP A 186 0.41 4.93 -19.39
CA TRP A 186 0.49 3.68 -20.15
C TRP A 186 0.22 3.90 -21.63
N GLY A 187 0.76 2.99 -22.44
CA GLY A 187 0.54 2.93 -23.88
C GLY A 187 -0.61 1.99 -24.26
N PHE A 188 -0.95 2.02 -25.55
CA PHE A 188 -1.77 1.01 -26.21
C PHE A 188 -1.01 0.48 -27.42
N SER A 189 -1.07 -0.82 -27.66
CA SER A 189 -0.42 -1.45 -28.82
C SER A 189 -1.16 -1.15 -30.12
N SER A 190 -2.48 -0.97 -30.06
CA SER A 190 -3.32 -0.62 -31.22
C SER A 190 -4.49 0.30 -30.84
N PRO A 191 -4.66 1.49 -31.47
CA PRO A 191 -3.66 2.17 -32.29
C PRO A 191 -2.42 2.48 -31.45
N THR A 192 -1.23 2.40 -32.05
CA THR A 192 0.04 2.56 -31.35
C THR A 192 0.15 3.95 -30.72
N VAL A 193 0.29 3.99 -29.40
CA VAL A 193 0.55 5.21 -28.63
C VAL A 193 1.99 5.19 -28.12
N SER A 194 2.62 6.37 -27.98
CA SER A 194 4.01 6.53 -27.53
C SER A 194 4.29 5.81 -26.19
N ALA A 195 5.56 5.43 -25.98
CA ALA A 195 6.02 4.56 -24.90
C ALA A 195 5.45 4.90 -23.49
N PRO A 196 5.21 3.88 -22.64
CA PRO A 196 4.83 4.08 -21.25
C PRO A 196 5.87 4.91 -20.49
N MET A 197 5.40 5.84 -19.66
CA MET A 197 6.27 6.77 -18.92
C MET A 197 5.89 6.81 -17.45
N LEU A 198 6.89 6.91 -16.59
CA LEU A 198 6.72 7.10 -15.16
C LEU A 198 7.51 8.33 -14.71
N TRP A 199 6.80 9.39 -14.31
CA TRP A 199 7.44 10.61 -13.85
C TRP A 199 7.20 10.80 -12.36
N VAL A 200 8.26 11.13 -11.64
CA VAL A 200 8.25 11.23 -10.19
C VAL A 200 8.93 12.54 -9.79
N ARG A 201 8.32 13.25 -8.84
CA ARG A 201 8.87 14.48 -8.28
C ARG A 201 8.88 14.37 -6.75
N ASP A 202 10.04 14.61 -6.16
CA ASP A 202 10.26 14.72 -4.72
C ASP A 202 10.78 16.13 -4.40
N PRO A 203 9.98 17.06 -3.86
CA PRO A 203 10.50 18.27 -3.28
C PRO A 203 10.90 18.00 -1.83
N ASP A 204 12.15 18.32 -1.51
CA ASP A 204 12.60 18.18 -0.13
C ASP A 204 12.06 19.29 0.75
N GLU A 205 11.81 18.88 1.98
CA GLU A 205 11.96 19.74 3.12
C GLU A 205 12.90 19.04 4.08
N GLU A 206 14.12 19.54 4.20
CA GLU A 206 15.01 19.10 5.26
C GLU A 206 14.47 19.64 6.58
N ALA A 207 14.13 18.74 7.49
CA ALA A 207 14.11 19.01 8.91
C ALA A 207 14.44 17.72 9.64
N GLU A 208 15.08 17.84 10.79
CA GLU A 208 15.35 16.70 11.66
C GLU A 208 14.13 16.44 12.57
N ILE A 209 13.84 15.17 12.81
CA ILE A 209 12.99 14.72 13.93
C ILE A 209 13.84 14.01 14.94
N SER A 210 13.43 14.09 16.20
CA SER A 210 14.05 13.24 17.24
C SER A 210 13.69 11.77 17.03
N ASP A 211 14.52 10.86 17.53
CA ASP A 211 14.27 9.43 17.45
C ASP A 211 12.92 9.05 18.07
N ALA A 212 12.55 9.65 19.20
CA ALA A 212 11.26 9.40 19.84
C ALA A 212 10.06 9.82 18.98
N GLU A 213 10.19 10.90 18.20
CA GLU A 213 9.18 11.32 17.23
C GLU A 213 9.12 10.38 16.04
N ARG A 214 10.29 9.94 15.56
CA ARG A 214 10.44 8.95 14.48
C ARG A 214 9.72 7.64 14.86
N GLU A 215 10.05 7.06 16.01
CA GLU A 215 9.44 5.85 16.54
C GLU A 215 7.92 5.99 16.71
N SER A 216 7.46 7.13 17.25
CA SER A 216 6.03 7.36 17.45
C SER A 216 5.26 7.46 16.13
N LEU A 217 5.83 8.09 15.11
CA LEU A 217 5.21 8.21 13.79
C LEU A 217 5.20 6.86 13.07
N GLU A 218 6.32 6.14 13.13
CA GLU A 218 6.47 4.80 12.56
C GLU A 218 5.41 3.83 13.11
N VAL A 219 5.29 3.74 14.43
CA VAL A 219 4.30 2.89 15.10
C VAL A 219 2.88 3.28 14.69
N ALA A 220 2.59 4.57 14.57
CA ALA A 220 1.27 5.02 14.14
C ALA A 220 0.97 4.65 12.69
N MET A 221 1.96 4.74 11.80
CA MET A 221 1.84 4.33 10.41
C MET A 221 1.66 2.81 10.28
N ALA A 222 2.39 2.01 11.08
CA ALA A 222 2.17 0.58 11.18
C ALA A 222 0.73 0.23 11.60
N ARG A 223 0.22 0.89 12.64
CA ARG A 223 -1.17 0.72 13.09
C ARG A 223 -2.18 1.06 12.01
N TRP A 224 -2.00 2.16 11.29
CA TRP A 224 -2.91 2.55 10.20
C TRP A 224 -2.89 1.55 9.04
N HIS A 225 -1.69 1.16 8.62
CA HIS A 225 -1.50 0.21 7.53
C HIS A 225 -2.17 -1.13 7.85
N ILE A 226 -1.84 -1.70 9.01
CA ILE A 226 -2.36 -3.00 9.47
C ILE A 226 -3.87 -2.92 9.69
N ALA A 227 -4.37 -1.88 10.37
CA ALA A 227 -5.80 -1.76 10.66
C ALA A 227 -6.64 -1.61 9.39
N SER A 228 -6.15 -0.90 8.38
CA SER A 228 -6.88 -0.75 7.11
C SER A 228 -7.00 -2.08 6.35
N LEU A 229 -5.94 -2.89 6.33
CA LEU A 229 -6.00 -4.25 5.77
C LEU A 229 -6.95 -5.13 6.58
N LEU A 230 -6.76 -5.22 7.91
CA LEU A 230 -7.58 -6.05 8.79
C LEU A 230 -9.07 -5.72 8.69
N THR A 231 -9.43 -4.44 8.52
CA THR A 231 -10.83 -4.04 8.32
C THR A 231 -11.44 -4.74 7.09
N SER A 232 -10.76 -4.67 5.94
CA SER A 232 -11.24 -5.25 4.69
C SER A 232 -11.13 -6.77 4.65
N LEU A 233 -10.28 -7.36 5.50
CA LEU A 233 -10.11 -8.81 5.66
C LEU A 233 -11.06 -9.43 6.68
N GLY A 234 -12.05 -8.68 7.18
CA GLY A 234 -13.08 -9.19 8.09
C GLY A 234 -12.70 -9.15 9.58
N HIS A 235 -11.59 -8.50 9.93
CA HIS A 235 -11.05 -8.39 11.29
C HIS A 235 -11.25 -6.99 11.88
N ALA A 236 -12.42 -6.38 11.64
CA ALA A 236 -12.73 -5.01 12.05
C ALA A 236 -12.64 -4.78 13.58
N GLU A 237 -12.98 -5.79 14.38
CA GLU A 237 -12.89 -5.73 15.85
C GLU A 237 -11.44 -5.62 16.34
N LEU A 238 -10.47 -6.14 15.60
CA LEU A 238 -9.05 -5.95 15.88
C LEU A 238 -8.52 -4.64 15.29
N ALA A 239 -9.00 -4.25 14.11
CA ALA A 239 -8.61 -3.00 13.46
C ALA A 239 -8.99 -1.76 14.28
N LYS A 240 -10.16 -1.76 14.92
CA LYS A 240 -10.68 -0.63 15.69
C LYS A 240 -9.73 -0.19 16.82
N PRO A 241 -9.32 -1.05 17.78
CA PRO A 241 -8.39 -0.64 18.84
C PRO A 241 -7.01 -0.23 18.30
N LEU A 242 -6.54 -0.79 17.18
CA LEU A 242 -5.30 -0.32 16.53
C LEU A 242 -5.41 1.13 16.06
N VAL A 243 -6.54 1.53 15.45
CA VAL A 243 -6.81 2.92 15.08
C VAL A 243 -6.93 3.80 16.33
N GLU A 244 -7.57 3.34 17.40
CA GLU A 244 -7.69 4.10 18.66
C GLU A 244 -6.31 4.38 19.29
N LEU A 245 -5.38 3.42 19.21
CA LEU A 245 -4.00 3.59 19.67
C LEU A 245 -3.23 4.68 18.91
N THR A 246 -3.65 5.06 17.69
CA THR A 246 -3.08 6.22 16.98
C THR A 246 -3.54 7.56 17.55
N ARG A 247 -4.63 7.58 18.33
CA ARG A 247 -5.31 8.79 18.81
C ARG A 247 -5.08 9.06 20.29
N HIS A 248 -4.98 8.01 21.11
CA HIS A 248 -4.93 8.16 22.56
C HIS A 248 -3.60 8.70 23.08
N ARG A 249 -3.69 9.64 24.03
CA ARG A 249 -2.54 10.30 24.67
C ARG A 249 -2.33 9.85 26.11
N PHE A 250 -3.40 9.41 26.76
CA PHE A 250 -3.40 9.07 28.17
C PHE A 250 -3.04 7.59 28.36
N LYS A 251 -2.08 7.33 29.25
CA LYS A 251 -1.54 5.97 29.51
C LYS A 251 -2.64 4.95 29.80
N ASN A 252 -3.65 5.32 30.57
CA ASN A 252 -4.80 4.45 30.87
C ASN A 252 -5.63 4.09 29.64
N LYS A 253 -5.87 5.05 28.73
CA LYS A 253 -6.60 4.81 27.47
C LYS A 253 -5.78 3.98 26.49
N VAL A 254 -4.46 4.20 26.44
CA VAL A 254 -3.55 3.36 25.66
C VAL A 254 -3.56 1.93 26.19
N ALA A 255 -3.36 1.73 27.50
CA ALA A 255 -3.38 0.41 28.13
C ALA A 255 -4.71 -0.32 27.91
N HIS A 256 -5.84 0.38 27.97
CA HIS A 256 -7.15 -0.19 27.70
C HIS A 256 -7.29 -0.66 26.24
N ALA A 257 -6.93 0.19 25.26
CA ALA A 257 -6.97 -0.19 23.85
C ALA A 257 -5.99 -1.34 23.52
N GLN A 258 -4.82 -1.38 24.17
CA GLN A 258 -3.88 -2.51 24.08
C GLN A 258 -4.51 -3.80 24.63
N ALA A 259 -5.11 -3.75 25.82
CA ALA A 259 -5.77 -4.91 26.42
C ALA A 259 -6.91 -5.42 25.54
N GLN A 260 -7.72 -4.52 24.97
CA GLN A 260 -8.77 -4.88 24.02
C GLN A 260 -8.20 -5.54 22.76
N ALA A 261 -7.16 -4.96 22.16
CA ALA A 261 -6.54 -5.54 20.97
C ALA A 261 -5.95 -6.93 21.23
N ARG A 262 -5.30 -7.13 22.39
CA ARG A 262 -4.78 -8.46 22.80
C ARG A 262 -5.89 -9.49 22.97
N ALA A 263 -6.99 -9.10 23.64
CA ALA A 263 -8.12 -9.98 23.85
C ALA A 263 -8.79 -10.39 22.53
N VAL A 264 -8.96 -9.46 21.59
CA VAL A 264 -9.48 -9.82 20.27
C VAL A 264 -8.50 -10.72 19.52
N LEU A 265 -7.19 -10.40 19.55
CA LEU A 265 -6.16 -11.17 18.85
C LEU A 265 -6.07 -12.62 19.38
N SER A 266 -6.28 -12.87 20.67
CA SER A 266 -6.23 -14.23 21.25
C SER A 266 -7.37 -15.14 20.79
N GLU A 267 -8.49 -14.55 20.35
CA GLU A 267 -9.62 -15.32 19.83
C GLU A 267 -9.47 -15.67 18.33
N LEU A 268 -8.62 -14.94 17.61
CA LEU A 268 -8.37 -15.19 16.20
C LEU A 268 -7.53 -16.46 16.01
N THR A 269 -7.75 -17.15 14.90
CA THR A 269 -6.95 -18.30 14.50
C THR A 269 -5.91 -17.85 13.47
N PRO A 270 -4.60 -17.84 13.81
CA PRO A 270 -3.56 -17.56 12.84
C PRO A 270 -3.51 -18.65 11.77
N MET A 271 -3.09 -18.27 10.57
CA MET A 271 -2.88 -19.16 9.44
C MET A 271 -1.38 -19.38 9.22
N MET A 272 -1.00 -20.62 8.93
CA MET A 272 0.28 -20.99 8.36
C MET A 272 0.18 -21.02 6.85
N VAL A 273 1.27 -20.67 6.19
CA VAL A 273 1.39 -20.70 4.74
C VAL A 273 2.54 -21.63 4.40
N ASP A 274 2.29 -22.60 3.54
CA ASP A 274 3.31 -23.51 3.02
C ASP A 274 3.76 -23.05 1.62
N GLY A 275 5.05 -23.20 1.32
CA GLY A 275 5.67 -22.92 0.01
C GLY A 275 6.98 -22.12 0.10
N ASP A 276 7.75 -22.11 -1.01
CA ASP A 276 9.12 -21.56 -1.07
C ASP A 276 9.26 -20.05 -0.80
N ALA A 277 8.15 -19.31 -0.86
CA ALA A 277 8.09 -17.86 -0.58
C ALA A 277 6.98 -17.54 0.44
N ALA A 278 6.82 -18.39 1.45
CA ALA A 278 5.85 -18.18 2.52
C ALA A 278 6.40 -17.29 3.65
N PRO A 279 5.52 -16.55 4.36
CA PRO A 279 5.87 -15.94 5.64
C PRO A 279 6.43 -16.97 6.62
N GLU A 280 7.50 -16.62 7.33
CA GLU A 280 8.08 -17.48 8.38
C GLU A 280 7.20 -17.54 9.63
N GLN A 281 6.35 -16.53 9.82
CA GLN A 281 5.47 -16.39 10.96
C GLN A 281 4.02 -16.65 10.56
N PRO A 282 3.19 -17.16 11.47
CA PRO A 282 1.75 -17.22 11.24
C PRO A 282 1.19 -15.85 10.89
N VAL A 283 0.18 -15.80 10.03
CA VAL A 283 -0.46 -14.57 9.57
C VAL A 283 -1.94 -14.52 9.99
N ILE A 284 -2.46 -13.33 10.23
CA ILE A 284 -3.89 -13.07 10.38
C ILE A 284 -4.36 -12.41 9.09
N GLY A 285 -5.36 -12.99 8.43
CA GLY A 285 -5.72 -12.57 7.09
C GLY A 285 -7.07 -13.08 6.63
N GLY A 286 -7.29 -13.02 5.33
CA GLY A 286 -8.51 -13.48 4.69
C GLY A 286 -8.31 -13.81 3.22
N TYR A 287 -9.18 -14.67 2.70
CA TYR A 287 -9.26 -15.02 1.30
C TYR A 287 -10.04 -13.94 0.56
N VAL A 288 -9.45 -13.38 -0.47
CA VAL A 288 -10.03 -12.34 -1.32
C VAL A 288 -10.18 -12.87 -2.75
N GLY A 289 -11.33 -12.57 -3.34
CA GLY A 289 -11.64 -12.84 -4.74
C GLY A 289 -12.13 -11.57 -5.42
N ARG A 290 -12.63 -11.68 -6.65
CA ARG A 290 -12.98 -10.52 -7.50
C ARG A 290 -13.97 -9.53 -6.85
N ALA A 291 -14.86 -10.04 -6.00
CA ALA A 291 -15.91 -9.26 -5.33
C ALA A 291 -15.56 -8.85 -3.89
N GLY A 292 -14.30 -9.04 -3.47
CA GLY A 292 -13.81 -8.68 -2.14
C GLY A 292 -13.53 -9.90 -1.28
N LEU A 293 -13.74 -9.77 0.03
CA LEU A 293 -13.54 -10.85 1.00
C LEU A 293 -14.46 -12.03 0.69
N LEU A 294 -13.87 -13.20 0.51
CA LEU A 294 -14.57 -14.49 0.40
C LEU A 294 -14.75 -15.11 1.79
N SER A 295 -13.68 -15.14 2.59
CA SER A 295 -13.69 -15.67 3.96
C SER A 295 -12.56 -15.08 4.79
N SER A 296 -12.83 -14.75 6.04
CA SER A 296 -11.80 -14.43 7.05
C SER A 296 -11.34 -15.66 7.84
N GLY A 297 -12.02 -16.80 7.65
CA GLY A 297 -11.67 -18.09 8.24
C GLY A 297 -10.97 -19.01 7.24
N PRO A 298 -10.62 -20.24 7.65
CA PRO A 298 -10.05 -21.21 6.73
C PRO A 298 -11.05 -21.58 5.65
N ILE A 299 -10.54 -21.80 4.44
CA ILE A 299 -11.25 -22.40 3.32
C ILE A 299 -10.61 -23.77 3.10
N ASP A 300 -11.41 -24.82 2.92
CA ASP A 300 -10.87 -26.15 2.71
C ASP A 300 -10.27 -26.31 1.30
N GLU A 301 -9.38 -27.30 1.12
CA GLU A 301 -8.73 -27.51 -0.18
C GLU A 301 -9.73 -27.88 -1.29
N SER A 302 -10.88 -28.46 -0.94
CA SER A 302 -11.91 -28.82 -1.91
C SER A 302 -12.66 -27.58 -2.43
N GLU A 303 -12.93 -26.62 -1.56
CA GLU A 303 -13.48 -25.30 -1.88
C GLU A 303 -12.48 -24.50 -2.72
N ILE A 304 -11.20 -24.48 -2.35
CA ILE A 304 -10.15 -23.86 -3.18
C ILE A 304 -10.10 -24.51 -4.57
N ALA A 305 -10.18 -25.85 -4.66
CA ALA A 305 -10.22 -26.55 -5.94
C ALA A 305 -11.47 -26.18 -6.78
N VAL A 306 -12.63 -25.97 -6.16
CA VAL A 306 -13.84 -25.46 -6.84
C VAL A 306 -13.61 -24.04 -7.34
N LEU A 307 -13.08 -23.14 -6.52
CA LEU A 307 -12.79 -21.75 -6.91
C LEU A 307 -11.78 -21.68 -8.07
N ARG A 308 -10.77 -22.56 -8.08
CA ARG A 308 -9.82 -22.73 -9.19
C ARG A 308 -10.53 -23.21 -10.47
N LYS A 309 -11.38 -24.24 -10.38
CA LYS A 309 -12.19 -24.74 -11.53
C LYS A 309 -13.09 -23.66 -12.13
N LEU A 310 -13.64 -22.78 -11.31
CA LEU A 310 -14.45 -21.63 -11.74
C LEU A 310 -13.60 -20.46 -12.25
N SER A 311 -12.28 -20.60 -12.33
CA SER A 311 -11.34 -19.54 -12.72
C SER A 311 -11.45 -18.27 -11.86
N LEU A 312 -11.86 -18.42 -10.59
CA LEU A 312 -12.02 -17.31 -9.65
C LEU A 312 -10.71 -16.93 -8.93
N ARG A 313 -9.71 -17.82 -8.93
CA ARG A 313 -8.31 -17.57 -8.52
C ARG A 313 -8.21 -16.75 -7.22
N PRO A 314 -8.62 -17.34 -6.09
CA PRO A 314 -8.60 -16.65 -4.81
C PRO A 314 -7.16 -16.34 -4.39
N THR A 315 -6.98 -15.22 -3.72
CA THR A 315 -5.71 -14.80 -3.13
C THR A 315 -5.91 -14.73 -1.63
N PHE A 316 -4.98 -15.25 -0.85
CA PHE A 316 -4.97 -15.00 0.58
C PHE A 316 -4.14 -13.75 0.85
N VAL A 317 -4.67 -12.78 1.60
CA VAL A 317 -3.91 -11.63 2.06
C VAL A 317 -3.85 -11.67 3.58
N GLY A 318 -2.66 -11.51 4.15
CA GLY A 318 -2.45 -11.60 5.58
C GLY A 318 -1.40 -10.64 6.10
N VAL A 319 -1.44 -10.40 7.40
CA VAL A 319 -0.43 -9.64 8.14
C VAL A 319 0.18 -10.57 9.17
N GLU A 320 1.51 -10.58 9.27
CA GLU A 320 2.24 -11.37 10.25
C GLU A 320 1.75 -11.11 11.66
N LEU A 321 1.52 -12.18 12.41
CA LEU A 321 1.06 -12.14 13.79
C LEU A 321 2.00 -11.31 14.66
N ASP A 322 3.32 -11.38 14.43
CA ASP A 322 4.29 -10.59 15.17
C ASP A 322 4.23 -9.10 14.81
N ALA A 323 3.99 -8.75 13.53
CA ALA A 323 3.78 -7.36 13.13
C ALA A 323 2.56 -6.74 13.83
N ILE A 324 1.46 -7.50 13.95
CA ILE A 324 0.27 -7.09 14.70
C ILE A 324 0.62 -6.90 16.18
N LYS A 325 1.31 -7.86 16.81
CA LYS A 325 1.71 -7.78 18.23
C LYS A 325 2.58 -6.55 18.48
N ARG A 326 3.61 -6.30 17.66
CA ARG A 326 4.45 -5.10 17.75
C ARG A 326 3.64 -3.82 17.64
N ALA A 327 2.70 -3.76 16.69
CA ALA A 327 1.82 -2.60 16.54
C ALA A 327 0.92 -2.37 17.77
N ILE A 328 0.42 -3.44 18.41
CA ILE A 328 -0.33 -3.35 19.68
C ILE A 328 0.58 -2.79 20.77
N GLU A 329 1.77 -3.37 20.95
CA GLU A 329 2.71 -2.98 22.01
C GLU A 329 3.34 -1.60 21.79
N GLY A 330 3.28 -1.07 20.56
CA GLY A 330 3.94 0.18 20.20
C GLY A 330 5.45 0.01 20.05
N ILE A 331 5.87 -1.18 19.65
CA ILE A 331 7.25 -1.49 19.29
C ILE A 331 7.40 -1.15 17.80
N THR A 332 8.48 -0.46 17.44
CA THR A 332 8.78 -0.16 16.04
C THR A 332 8.88 -1.45 15.23
N PRO A 333 8.37 -1.47 13.99
CA PRO A 333 8.62 -2.58 13.07
C PRO A 333 10.12 -2.83 12.97
N ARG A 334 10.53 -4.09 12.77
CA ARG A 334 11.92 -4.37 12.40
C ARG A 334 12.17 -3.71 11.04
N GLY A 335 12.84 -2.56 11.03
CA GLY A 335 13.48 -2.07 9.83
C GLY A 335 14.71 -2.94 9.56
N ALA A 336 14.92 -3.33 8.30
CA ALA A 336 16.23 -3.73 7.80
C ALA A 336 17.23 -2.67 8.26
N THR A 337 17.94 -2.96 9.35
CA THR A 337 18.63 -1.97 10.17
C THR A 337 19.97 -1.57 9.57
N ASP A 338 20.30 -2.12 8.40
CA ASP A 338 21.64 -2.10 7.83
C ASP A 338 21.72 -1.43 6.44
N GLY A 339 20.74 -0.60 6.05
CA GLY A 339 20.81 0.15 4.78
C GLY A 339 20.90 -0.73 3.52
N LYS A 340 20.84 -2.05 3.67
CA LYS A 340 20.68 -3.01 2.58
C LYS A 340 19.20 -3.02 2.25
N THR A 341 18.89 -2.71 1.00
CA THR A 341 17.60 -3.02 0.42
C THR A 341 17.46 -4.54 0.43
N GLU A 342 16.94 -5.10 1.52
CA GLU A 342 16.54 -6.51 1.50
C GLU A 342 15.56 -6.65 0.34
N THR A 343 15.85 -7.60 -0.53
CA THR A 343 15.00 -7.86 -1.68
C THR A 343 13.74 -8.48 -1.13
N LEU A 344 12.61 -7.78 -1.27
CA LEU A 344 11.31 -8.30 -0.84
C LEU A 344 11.04 -9.63 -1.53
N ARG A 345 10.52 -10.59 -0.77
CA ARG A 345 10.08 -11.87 -1.32
C ARG A 345 8.78 -11.68 -2.10
N ASP A 346 8.49 -12.63 -2.98
CA ASP A 346 7.29 -12.60 -3.80
C ASP A 346 6.02 -12.55 -2.95
N GLY A 347 5.30 -11.44 -3.04
CA GLY A 347 4.06 -11.16 -2.29
C GLY A 347 4.27 -10.39 -0.99
N GLU A 348 5.51 -10.14 -0.55
CA GLU A 348 5.83 -9.36 0.65
C GLU A 348 5.82 -7.85 0.34
N ASP A 349 5.23 -7.03 1.22
CA ASP A 349 5.17 -5.56 1.06
C ASP A 349 6.18 -4.77 1.91
N GLY A 350 6.99 -5.47 2.71
CA GLY A 350 7.97 -4.89 3.63
C GLY A 350 7.36 -4.25 4.89
N ALA A 351 6.05 -4.32 5.09
CA ALA A 351 5.34 -3.91 6.30
C ALA A 351 4.90 -5.11 7.16
N GLY A 352 5.31 -6.33 6.79
CA GLY A 352 4.85 -7.58 7.37
C GLY A 352 3.50 -8.04 6.82
N SER A 353 3.05 -7.49 5.69
CA SER A 353 1.86 -7.95 4.98
C SER A 353 2.25 -8.75 3.74
N TRP A 354 1.35 -9.66 3.37
CA TRP A 354 1.59 -10.67 2.34
C TRP A 354 0.40 -10.82 1.40
N VAL A 355 0.67 -10.88 0.10
CA VAL A 355 -0.28 -11.22 -0.97
C VAL A 355 0.09 -12.59 -1.53
N ILE A 356 -0.74 -13.59 -1.23
CA ILE A 356 -0.44 -15.01 -1.45
C ILE A 356 -1.42 -15.56 -2.47
N ARG A 357 -0.95 -15.68 -3.73
CA ARG A 357 -1.72 -16.33 -4.80
C ARG A 357 -1.83 -17.82 -4.53
N LEU A 358 -3.05 -18.34 -4.63
CA LEU A 358 -3.34 -19.75 -4.42
C LEU A 358 -3.50 -20.48 -5.75
N ASP A 359 -2.88 -19.98 -6.82
CA ASP A 359 -3.11 -20.50 -8.18
C ASP A 359 -2.11 -21.61 -8.56
N ALA A 360 -0.99 -21.70 -7.83
CA ALA A 360 -0.01 -22.76 -7.95
C ALA A 360 -0.33 -23.88 -6.96
N ASP A 361 -0.15 -25.14 -7.38
CA ASP A 361 -0.40 -26.34 -6.56
C ASP A 361 0.48 -26.43 -5.29
N GLU A 362 1.48 -25.55 -5.19
CA GLU A 362 2.51 -25.55 -4.15
C GLU A 362 2.22 -24.64 -2.95
N ARG A 363 1.26 -23.70 -3.06
CA ARG A 363 0.92 -22.79 -1.94
C ARG A 363 -0.35 -23.21 -1.24
N ARG A 364 -0.25 -23.46 0.06
CA ARG A 364 -1.38 -23.84 0.93
C ARG A 364 -1.46 -22.91 2.13
N VAL A 365 -2.68 -22.63 2.56
CA VAL A 365 -2.94 -21.82 3.74
C VAL A 365 -3.81 -22.64 4.68
N ALA A 366 -3.30 -22.92 5.87
CA ALA A 366 -3.96 -23.78 6.85
C ALA A 366 -3.98 -23.12 8.23
N PRO A 367 -5.00 -23.38 9.07
CA PRO A 367 -4.98 -22.94 10.47
C PRO A 367 -3.72 -23.41 11.19
N LEU A 368 -3.10 -22.53 11.97
CA LEU A 368 -2.07 -22.92 12.92
C LEU A 368 -2.71 -23.85 13.95
N ALA A 369 -2.24 -25.10 13.98
CA ALA A 369 -2.71 -26.09 14.94
C ALA A 369 -2.55 -25.52 16.37
N ARG A 370 -3.66 -25.42 17.12
CA ARG A 370 -3.58 -25.12 18.54
C ARG A 370 -2.84 -26.29 19.19
N ARG A 371 -1.66 -26.01 19.77
CA ARG A 371 -1.02 -26.98 20.67
C ARG A 371 -2.01 -27.22 21.82
N THR A 372 -2.58 -28.43 21.82
CA THR A 372 -3.42 -28.99 22.89
C THR A 372 -2.65 -29.08 24.20
#